data_AF-U4UCX7-F1
#
_entry.id   AF-U4UCX7-F1
#
_cell.length_a   1.000
_cell.length_b   1.000
_cell.length_c   1.000
_cell.angle_alpha   90.00
_cell.angle_beta   90.00
_cell.angle_gamma   90.00
#
_symmetry.space_group_name_H-M   'P 1'
#
loop_
_entity.id
_entity.type
_entity.pdbx_description
1 polymer ?
#
loop_
_entity_poly.entity_id
_entity_poly.type
_entity_poly.pdbx_seq_one_letter_code
_entity_poly.pdbx_strand_id
1 'polypeptide(L)' 'MTIDHTGAYFRRDGLGGRFICGISPDSSEEPETTNLEVNYDFFHEKLWPVLAHRVPAFNAIKASNKRQQSGEE' A
#
# COMPACT_ATOMS: atom_id res chain seq x y z
N MET A 1 12.83 -6.62 3.16
CA MET A 1 11.87 -5.58 3.59
C MET A 1 12.60 -4.25 3.53
N THR A 2 11.93 -3.20 3.07
CA THR A 2 12.51 -1.85 2.97
C THR A 2 11.60 -0.89 3.71
N ILE A 3 12.19 0.00 4.51
CA ILE A 3 11.52 1.04 5.30
C ILE A 3 12.31 2.35 5.08
N ASP A 4 11.63 3.49 5.09
CA ASP A 4 12.24 4.79 4.90
C ASP A 4 11.95 5.80 6.00
N HIS A 5 12.56 6.99 5.89
CA HIS A 5 12.39 8.06 6.87
C HIS A 5 11.01 8.73 6.80
N THR A 6 10.22 8.48 5.75
CA THR A 6 8.82 8.93 5.67
C THR A 6 7.87 7.93 6.32
N GLY A 7 8.38 6.79 6.83
CA GLY A 7 7.57 5.71 7.38
C GLY A 7 6.95 4.80 6.33
N ALA A 8 7.23 5.03 5.04
CA ALA A 8 6.76 4.14 3.98
C ALA A 8 7.58 2.85 4.00
N TYR A 9 6.89 1.72 3.80
CA TYR A 9 7.54 0.42 3.71
C TYR A 9 7.00 -0.38 2.54
N PHE A 10 7.84 -1.29 2.05
CA PHE A 10 7.42 -2.33 1.13
C PHE A 10 8.23 -3.62 1.29
N ARG A 11 7.59 -4.74 0.95
CA ARG A 11 8.24 -6.05 0.86
C ARG A 11 7.62 -6.88 -0.26
N ARG A 12 8.40 -7.82 -0.81
CA ARG A 12 7.87 -8.81 -1.76
C ARG A 12 6.85 -9.71 -1.06
N ASP A 13 5.80 -10.07 -1.80
CA ASP A 13 4.78 -11.05 -1.42
C ASP A 13 4.92 -12.29 -2.33
N GLY A 14 5.64 -13.30 -1.84
CA GLY A 14 5.92 -14.54 -2.57
C GLY A 14 6.78 -14.34 -3.83
N LEU A 15 6.64 -15.27 -4.77
CA LEU A 15 7.37 -15.29 -6.05
C LEU A 15 6.60 -14.63 -7.21
N GLY A 16 5.32 -14.30 -7.02
CA GLY A 16 4.42 -13.82 -8.08
C GLY A 16 4.56 -12.34 -8.45
N GLY A 17 5.71 -11.71 -8.18
CA GLY A 17 5.96 -10.30 -8.52
C GLY A 17 5.09 -9.29 -7.76
N ARG A 18 4.42 -9.69 -6.69
CA ARG A 18 3.56 -8.82 -5.86
C ARG A 18 4.35 -8.19 -4.72
N PHE A 19 3.87 -7.06 -4.25
CA PHE A 19 4.44 -6.35 -3.12
C PHE A 19 3.35 -5.97 -2.13
N ILE A 20 3.68 -6.06 -0.85
CA ILE A 20 2.90 -5.48 0.25
C ILE A 20 3.60 -4.19 0.63
N CYS A 21 2.83 -3.11 0.72
CA CYS A 21 3.32 -1.79 1.06
C CYS A 21 2.33 -1.06 1.97
N GLY A 22 2.82 -0.05 2.67
CA GLY A 22 2.02 0.78 3.56
C GLY A 22 2.82 1.99 4.06
N ILE A 23 2.10 2.93 4.65
CA ILE A 23 2.63 4.06 5.42
C ILE A 23 1.65 4.31 6.55
N SER A 24 2.16 4.60 7.75
CA SER A 24 1.32 4.99 8.88
C SER A 24 0.85 6.44 8.67
N PRO A 25 -0.46 6.73 8.77
CA PRO A 25 -0.96 8.10 8.75
C PRO A 25 -0.46 8.87 9.99
N ASP A 26 -0.47 10.20 9.89
CA ASP A 26 -0.29 11.06 11.06
C ASP A 26 -1.48 10.94 12.00
N SER A 27 -1.30 11.29 13.28
CA SER A 27 -2.36 11.18 14.30
C SER A 27 -3.63 11.97 13.98
N SER A 28 -3.54 13.01 13.15
CA SER A 28 -4.71 13.79 12.68
C SER A 28 -5.43 13.17 11.48
N GLU A 29 -4.78 12.26 10.76
CA GLU A 29 -5.29 11.60 9.55
C GLU A 29 -5.68 10.14 9.81
N GLU A 30 -5.58 9.68 11.06
CA GLU A 30 -5.84 8.31 11.45
C GLU A 30 -7.35 8.00 11.39
N PRO A 31 -7.77 6.99 10.61
CA PRO A 31 -9.19 6.69 10.44
C PRO A 31 -9.79 6.03 11.69
N GLU A 32 -11.10 6.18 11.85
CA GLU A 32 -11.86 5.53 12.92
C GLU A 32 -11.75 4.00 12.85
N THR A 33 -11.49 3.38 14.00
CA THR A 33 -11.31 1.91 14.11
C THR A 33 -12.57 1.09 13.77
N THR A 34 -13.73 1.75 13.69
CA THR A 34 -15.01 1.12 13.33
C THR A 34 -15.20 0.96 11.83
N ASN A 35 -14.46 1.70 10.99
CA ASN A 35 -14.54 1.58 9.55
C ASN A 35 -13.35 0.77 9.01
N LEU A 36 -13.65 -0.38 8.39
CA LEU A 36 -12.64 -1.28 7.81
C LEU A 36 -12.53 -1.15 6.29
N GLU A 37 -13.15 -0.11 5.71
CA GLU A 37 -13.03 0.19 4.29
C GLU A 37 -11.61 0.66 3.94
N VAL A 38 -11.14 0.22 2.77
CA VAL A 38 -9.81 0.58 2.28
C VAL A 38 -9.87 1.98 1.69
N ASN A 39 -9.09 2.91 2.25
CA ASN A 39 -8.90 4.24 1.69
C ASN A 39 -7.91 4.18 0.51
N TYR A 40 -8.45 4.11 -0.71
CA TYR A 40 -7.63 4.12 -1.93
C TYR A 40 -7.02 5.49 -2.21
N ASP A 41 -7.66 6.58 -1.79
CA ASP A 41 -7.14 7.94 -2.01
C ASP A 41 -5.86 8.15 -1.19
N PHE A 42 -5.83 7.67 0.06
CA PHE A 42 -4.62 7.68 0.88
C PHE A 42 -3.44 6.93 0.22
N PHE A 43 -3.73 5.81 -0.46
CA PHE A 43 -2.70 5.12 -1.24
C PHE A 43 -2.17 6.00 -2.37
N HIS A 44 -3.05 6.64 -3.15
CA HIS A 44 -2.66 7.43 -4.31
C HIS A 44 -1.97 8.75 -3.95
N GLU A 45 -2.37 9.39 -2.86
CA GLU A 45 -1.88 10.72 -2.47
C GLU A 45 -0.66 10.66 -1.56
N LYS A 46 -0.60 9.70 -0.63
CA LYS A 46 0.46 9.65 0.39
C LYS A 46 1.50 8.58 0.10
N LEU A 47 1.08 7.36 -0.22
CA LEU A 47 1.99 6.23 -0.35
C LEU A 47 2.64 6.12 -1.73
N TRP A 48 1.84 6.16 -2.80
CA TRP A 48 2.31 5.92 -4.16
C TRP A 48 3.39 6.92 -4.62
N PRO A 49 3.31 8.23 -4.36
CA PRO A 49 4.35 9.18 -4.76
C PRO A 49 5.70 8.86 -4.11
N VAL A 50 5.71 8.45 -2.84
CA VAL A 50 6.92 8.06 -2.11
C VAL A 50 7.53 6.80 -2.72
N LEU A 51 6.71 5.79 -2.99
CA LEU A 51 7.14 4.54 -3.62
C LEU A 51 7.71 4.78 -5.03
N ALA A 52 7.01 5.56 -5.85
CA ALA A 52 7.41 5.90 -7.22
C ALA A 52 8.69 6.74 -7.26
N HIS A 53 8.86 7.68 -6.33
CA HIS A 53 10.08 8.48 -6.20
C HIS A 53 11.29 7.61 -5.82
N ARG A 54 11.10 6.66 -4.90
CA ARG A 54 12.19 5.78 -4.44
C ARG A 54 12.55 4.69 -5.44
N VAL A 55 11.54 4.09 -6.06
CA VAL A 55 11.70 2.99 -7.02
C VAL A 55 10.90 3.35 -8.27
N PRO A 56 11.52 3.89 -9.33
CA PRO A 56 10.82 4.33 -10.52
C PRO A 56 9.95 3.26 -11.20
N ALA A 57 10.28 1.97 -11.01
CA ALA A 57 9.47 0.84 -11.48
C ALA A 57 8.06 0.80 -10.84
N PHE A 58 7.87 1.44 -9.68
CA PHE A 58 6.57 1.59 -9.03
C PHE A 58 5.64 2.62 -9.70
N ASN A 59 6.08 3.35 -10.72
CA ASN A 59 5.15 4.14 -11.54
C ASN A 59 4.15 3.27 -12.34
N ALA A 60 4.45 1.99 -12.56
CA ALA A 60 3.62 1.08 -13.34
C ALA A 60 2.77 0.11 -12.48
N ILE A 61 2.73 0.27 -11.15
CA ILE A 61 1.99 -0.66 -10.28
C ILE A 61 0.49 -0.36 -10.25
N LYS A 62 -0.30 -1.41 -10.04
CA LYS A 62 -1.74 -1.33 -9.80
C LYS A 62 -2.05 -1.80 -8.38
N ALA A 63 -2.74 -0.96 -7.60
CA ALA A 63 -3.26 -1.35 -6.29
C ALA A 63 -4.27 -2.51 -6.47
N SER A 64 -4.13 -3.56 -5.66
CA SER A 64 -5.00 -4.75 -5.72
C SER A 64 -5.29 -5.26 -4.32
N ASN A 65 -6.56 -5.39 -3.99
CA ASN A 65 -7.03 -5.95 -2.72
C ASN A 65 -7.30 -7.46 -2.88
N LYS A 66 -6.76 -8.31 -1.99
CA LYS A 66 -6.94 -9.77 -2.04
C LYS A 66 -8.32 -10.25 -1.53
N ARG A 67 -9.14 -9.38 -0.94
CA ARG A 67 -10.43 -9.76 -0.30
C ARG A 67 -11.52 -10.26 -1.27
N GLN A 68 -11.30 -10.24 -2.58
CA GLN A 68 -12.27 -10.68 -3.61
C GLN A 68 -11.86 -11.96 -4.37
N GLN A 69 -10.81 -12.68 -3.95
CA GLN A 69 -10.45 -13.99 -4.53
C GLN A 69 -10.68 -15.10 -3.50
N SER A 70 -11.94 -15.31 -3.11
CA SER A 70 -12.39 -16.45 -2.31
C SER A 70 -13.79 -16.82 -2.81
N GLY A 71 -13.84 -17.51 -3.94
CA GLY A 71 -15.09 -17.92 -4.56
C GLY A 71 -14.84 -18.36 -5.99
N GLU A 72 -14.29 -19.56 -6.15
CA GLU A 72 -14.48 -20.48 -7.28
C GLU A 72 -13.61 -21.73 -7.02
N GLU A 73 -14.14 -22.63 -6.20
CA GLU A 73 -14.11 -24.08 -6.44
C GLU A 73 -15.56 -24.56 -6.54
#